data_AF-A0A165WTI6-F1
#
_entry.id   AF-A0A165WTI6-F1
#
_cell.length_a   1.000
_cell.length_b   1.000
_cell.length_c   1.000
_cell.angle_alpha   90.00
_cell.angle_beta   90.00
_cell.angle_gamma   90.00
#
_symmetry.space_group_name_H-M   'P 1'
#
loop_
_entity.id
_entity.type
_entity.pdbx_description
1 polymer ?
#
loop_
_entity_poly.entity_id
_entity_poly.type
_entity_poly.pdbx_seq_one_letter_code
_entity_poly.pdbx_strand_id
1 'polypeptide(L)'
;LRRTAATGGGGRSLDKIVIDDFPGLSWDDLSTKEQKRVRLRQKLTRRWENDHTDMLVRSVTCKQVALGPEGETACICCLGLLGLKAFKNALARKPPDESRIKYTPKVHRLAGPLGDLFSSVKGLLKLVTDLIILGMQDPQKSPFLKFAQGVSDGQYDGDGDRVLLGMVDVMVRKKDRERRGKGMQNFKYERSFDEF
;
A
#
# COMPACT_ATOMS: atom_id res chain seq x y z
N LEU A 1 3.83 -9.36 4.53
CA LEU A 1 4.12 -8.94 3.15
C LEU A 1 3.02 -8.09 2.53
N ARG A 2 1.75 -8.33 2.86
CA ARG A 2 0.60 -7.47 2.48
C ARG A 2 0.68 -5.97 2.87
N ARG A 3 1.65 -5.58 3.71
CA ARG A 3 1.76 -4.25 4.33
C ARG A 3 2.90 -3.39 3.76
N THR A 4 3.73 -3.94 2.88
CA THR A 4 4.91 -3.25 2.36
C THR A 4 5.19 -3.68 0.94
N ALA A 5 5.53 -2.74 0.06
CA ALA A 5 6.01 -3.04 -1.29
C ALA A 5 7.52 -3.22 -1.36
N ALA A 6 8.23 -3.10 -0.22
CA ALA A 6 9.67 -3.28 -0.20
C ALA A 6 10.04 -4.70 -0.64
N THR A 7 11.06 -4.82 -1.48
CA THR A 7 11.57 -6.09 -2.03
C THR A 7 12.53 -6.83 -1.07
N GLY A 8 12.84 -6.23 0.08
CA GLY A 8 13.75 -6.82 1.07
C GLY A 8 14.24 -5.80 2.08
N GLY A 9 15.20 -6.17 2.91
CA GLY A 9 15.73 -5.28 3.94
C GLY A 9 16.98 -5.80 4.65
N GLY A 10 17.38 -5.08 5.71
CA GLY A 10 18.57 -5.40 6.51
C GLY A 10 19.89 -4.91 5.90
N GLY A 11 19.82 -4.11 4.83
CA GLY A 11 21.00 -3.51 4.21
C GLY A 11 21.65 -2.43 5.07
N ARG A 12 22.86 -2.04 4.70
CA ARG A 12 23.56 -0.89 5.29
C ARG A 12 22.75 0.40 5.09
N SER A 13 22.88 1.34 6.02
CA SER A 13 22.27 2.67 5.87
C SER A 13 22.87 3.39 4.66
N LEU A 14 22.04 4.15 3.95
CA LEU A 14 22.48 4.93 2.79
C LEU A 14 23.60 5.88 3.18
N ASP A 15 23.45 6.61 4.30
CA ASP A 15 24.44 7.58 4.78
C ASP A 15 25.83 6.95 5.00
N LYS A 16 25.88 5.71 5.50
CA LYS A 16 27.17 5.01 5.66
C LYS A 16 27.79 4.64 4.33
N ILE A 17 26.96 4.28 3.34
CA ILE A 17 27.45 4.00 1.99
C ILE A 17 27.92 5.29 1.31
N VAL A 18 27.22 6.41 1.51
CA VAL A 18 27.64 7.72 0.99
C VAL A 18 28.99 8.11 1.59
N ILE A 19 29.13 8.04 2.92
CA ILE A 19 30.39 8.37 3.61
C ILE A 19 31.56 7.52 3.11
N ASP A 20 31.34 6.21 2.90
CA ASP A 20 32.39 5.29 2.43
C ASP A 20 32.76 5.55 0.95
N ASP A 21 31.77 5.80 0.09
CA ASP A 21 31.96 5.83 -1.37
C ASP A 21 32.26 7.22 -1.92
N PHE A 22 31.87 8.26 -1.17
CA PHE A 22 32.00 9.68 -1.50
C PHE A 22 32.37 10.49 -0.24
N PRO A 23 33.60 10.34 0.27
CA PRO A 23 34.03 11.03 1.47
C PRO A 23 33.83 12.54 1.37
N GLY A 24 33.22 13.14 2.41
CA GLY A 24 32.95 14.58 2.47
C GLY A 24 31.68 15.05 1.78
N LEU A 25 30.95 14.17 1.09
CA LEU A 25 29.65 14.49 0.49
C LEU A 25 28.48 13.95 1.32
N SER A 26 27.36 14.66 1.28
CA SER A 26 26.07 14.20 1.79
C SER A 26 25.21 13.62 0.65
N TRP A 27 24.06 13.01 1.01
CA TRP A 27 23.14 12.44 0.01
C TRP A 27 22.67 13.47 -1.02
N ASP A 28 22.44 14.71 -0.59
CA ASP A 28 21.91 15.78 -1.43
C ASP A 28 22.95 16.36 -2.38
N ASP A 29 24.24 16.19 -2.07
CA ASP A 29 25.36 16.60 -2.93
C ASP A 29 25.59 15.62 -4.10
N LEU A 30 25.04 14.40 -4.01
CA LEU A 30 25.23 13.36 -5.02
C LEU A 30 24.38 13.62 -6.27
N SER A 31 24.99 13.45 -7.43
CA SER A 31 24.28 13.39 -8.70
C SER A 31 23.29 12.21 -8.73
N THR A 32 22.30 12.29 -9.62
CA THR A 32 21.32 11.21 -9.83
C THR A 32 21.98 9.85 -10.12
N LYS A 33 23.13 9.85 -10.82
CA LYS A 33 23.88 8.63 -11.14
C LYS A 33 24.53 8.02 -9.90
N GLU A 34 25.08 8.87 -9.04
CA GLU A 34 25.73 8.47 -7.79
C GLU A 34 24.70 7.98 -6.76
N GLN A 35 23.57 8.68 -6.63
CA GLN A 35 22.45 8.23 -5.81
C GLN A 35 21.92 6.85 -6.25
N LYS A 36 21.86 6.59 -7.57
CA LYS A 36 21.52 5.26 -8.10
C LYS A 36 22.56 4.21 -7.71
N ARG A 37 23.87 4.53 -7.80
CA ARG A 37 24.96 3.65 -7.38
C ARG A 37 24.87 3.28 -5.90
N VAL A 38 24.64 4.27 -5.03
CA VAL A 38 24.48 4.07 -3.57
C VAL A 38 23.28 3.17 -3.27
N ARG A 39 22.12 3.40 -3.92
CA ARG A 39 20.93 2.55 -3.77
C ARG A 39 21.20 1.11 -4.23
N LEU A 40 21.91 0.92 -5.34
CA LEU A 40 22.28 -0.41 -5.82
C LEU A 40 23.17 -1.12 -4.79
N ARG A 41 24.20 -0.45 -4.29
CA ARG A 41 25.07 -1.01 -3.25
C ARG A 41 24.31 -1.34 -1.97
N GLN A 42 23.38 -0.48 -1.56
CA GLN A 42 22.51 -0.74 -0.42
C GLN A 42 21.67 -2.01 -0.62
N LYS A 43 21.13 -2.20 -1.82
CA LYS A 43 20.40 -3.42 -2.19
C LYS A 43 21.26 -4.67 -2.08
N LEU A 44 22.52 -4.61 -2.52
CA LEU A 44 23.46 -5.75 -2.43
C LEU A 44 23.83 -6.12 -0.98
N THR A 45 23.72 -5.19 -0.04
CA THR A 45 24.01 -5.47 1.38
C THR A 45 22.82 -6.01 2.17
N ARG A 46 21.67 -6.22 1.54
CA ARG A 46 20.46 -6.73 2.21
C ARG A 46 20.70 -8.10 2.84
N ARG A 47 19.90 -8.41 3.86
CA ARG A 47 19.95 -9.67 4.60
C ARG A 47 18.78 -10.58 4.29
N TRP A 48 17.66 -10.01 3.85
CA TRP A 48 16.49 -10.75 3.41
C TRP A 48 15.84 -10.12 2.19
N GLU A 49 15.11 -10.96 1.47
CA GLU A 49 14.24 -10.60 0.36
C GLU A 49 12.80 -10.95 0.69
N ASN A 50 11.91 -10.15 0.13
CA ASN A 50 10.47 -10.35 0.23
C ASN A 50 9.98 -10.91 -1.10
N ASP A 51 9.48 -12.14 -1.08
CA ASP A 51 8.78 -12.74 -2.20
C ASP A 51 7.28 -12.43 -2.07
N HIS A 52 6.81 -11.49 -2.88
CA HIS A 52 5.39 -11.11 -2.87
C HIS A 52 4.53 -12.05 -3.71
N THR A 53 5.12 -12.89 -4.56
CA THR A 53 4.41 -13.90 -5.34
C THR A 53 4.01 -15.05 -4.43
N ASP A 54 4.99 -15.61 -3.72
CA ASP A 54 4.78 -16.77 -2.84
C ASP A 54 4.47 -16.36 -1.40
N MET A 55 4.35 -15.06 -1.14
CA MET A 55 4.02 -14.49 0.16
C MET A 55 4.94 -14.93 1.30
N LEU A 56 6.24 -15.08 1.00
CA LEU A 56 7.27 -15.53 1.94
C LEU A 56 8.46 -14.56 2.05
N VAL A 57 9.18 -14.66 3.16
CA VAL A 57 10.44 -13.94 3.38
C VAL A 57 11.59 -14.94 3.38
N ARG A 58 12.64 -14.66 2.64
CA ARG A 58 13.83 -15.52 2.55
C ARG A 58 15.11 -14.77 2.88
N SER A 59 16.08 -15.46 3.46
CA SER A 59 17.43 -14.92 3.59
C SER A 59 18.07 -14.79 2.21
N VAL A 60 18.89 -13.75 1.99
CA VAL A 60 19.68 -13.62 0.75
C VAL A 60 20.67 -14.79 0.58
N THR A 61 21.03 -15.46 1.67
CA THR A 61 21.87 -16.66 1.68
C THR A 61 21.06 -17.94 1.89
N CYS A 62 19.77 -17.93 1.52
CA CYS A 62 18.91 -19.12 1.60
C CYS A 62 19.57 -20.31 0.90
N LYS A 63 19.50 -21.48 1.54
CA LYS A 63 20.05 -22.72 0.98
C LYS A 63 19.12 -23.43 0.00
N GLN A 64 17.90 -22.93 -0.19
CA GLN A 64 16.86 -23.54 -1.03
C GLN A 64 16.53 -24.99 -0.62
N VAL A 65 16.75 -25.30 0.65
CA VAL A 65 16.40 -26.60 1.23
C VAL A 65 15.30 -26.35 2.25
N ALA A 66 14.21 -27.09 2.10
CA ALA A 66 13.21 -27.22 3.13
C ALA A 66 13.66 -28.31 4.12
N LEU A 67 13.61 -27.99 5.40
CA LEU A 67 13.94 -28.89 6.51
C LEU A 67 12.65 -29.51 7.06
N GLY A 68 12.80 -30.59 7.82
CA GLY A 68 11.68 -31.32 8.43
C GLY A 68 11.15 -32.45 7.53
N PRO A 69 10.34 -33.36 8.10
CA PRO A 69 9.86 -34.56 7.40
C PRO A 69 9.09 -34.25 6.12
N GLU A 70 8.34 -33.13 6.10
CA GLU A 70 7.48 -32.72 4.99
C GLU A 70 7.99 -31.45 4.29
N GLY A 71 9.21 -30.99 4.58
CA GLY A 71 9.71 -29.72 4.05
C GLY A 71 8.97 -28.48 4.58
N GLU A 72 8.39 -28.59 5.77
CA GLU A 72 7.65 -27.51 6.43
C GLU A 72 8.54 -26.44 7.07
N THR A 73 9.82 -26.76 7.32
CA THR A 73 10.73 -25.89 8.05
C THR A 73 11.67 -25.15 7.11
N ALA A 74 11.83 -23.85 7.31
CA ALA A 74 12.77 -23.06 6.54
C ALA A 74 14.23 -23.47 6.85
N CYS A 75 15.15 -23.31 5.88
CA CYS A 75 16.58 -23.56 6.14
C CYS A 75 17.14 -22.71 7.28
N ILE A 76 18.27 -23.14 7.87
CA ILE A 76 18.91 -22.45 9.00
C ILE A 76 19.23 -20.97 8.72
N CYS A 77 19.59 -20.62 7.48
CA CYS A 77 19.86 -19.23 7.10
C CYS A 77 18.60 -18.36 7.12
N CYS A 78 17.45 -18.92 6.76
CA CYS A 78 16.15 -18.24 6.82
C CYS A 78 15.65 -18.14 8.27
N LEU A 79 15.76 -19.20 9.06
CA LEU A 79 15.45 -19.18 10.49
C LEU A 79 16.31 -18.16 11.23
N GLY A 80 17.59 -18.05 10.86
CA GLY A 80 18.53 -17.08 11.43
C GLY A 80 18.09 -15.63 11.29
N LEU A 81 17.20 -15.29 10.35
CA LEU A 81 16.64 -13.94 10.25
C LEU A 81 15.89 -13.54 11.53
N LEU A 82 15.25 -14.49 12.21
CA LEU A 82 14.54 -14.23 13.48
C LEU A 82 15.48 -13.73 14.58
N GLY A 83 16.78 -14.01 14.49
CA GLY A 83 17.79 -13.48 15.40
C GLY A 83 18.21 -12.03 15.12
N LEU A 84 17.96 -11.52 13.91
CA LEU A 84 18.43 -10.18 13.51
C LEU A 84 17.56 -9.07 14.12
N LYS A 85 18.18 -8.16 14.88
CA LYS A 85 17.49 -6.98 15.44
C LYS A 85 16.76 -6.16 14.37
N ALA A 86 17.40 -5.93 13.23
CA ALA A 86 16.79 -5.22 12.11
C ALA A 86 15.53 -5.92 11.57
N PHE A 87 15.52 -7.26 11.56
CA PHE A 87 14.37 -8.04 11.11
C PHE A 87 13.24 -7.99 12.14
N LYS A 88 13.54 -8.18 13.43
CA LYS A 88 12.58 -8.01 14.53
C LYS A 88 11.92 -6.63 14.50
N ASN A 89 12.72 -5.58 14.31
CA ASN A 89 12.21 -4.21 14.18
C ASN A 89 11.29 -4.05 12.96
N ALA A 90 11.61 -4.69 11.83
CA ALA A 90 10.76 -4.65 10.65
C ALA A 90 9.41 -5.37 10.88
N LEU A 91 9.41 -6.50 11.60
CA LEU A 91 8.19 -7.23 11.96
C LEU A 91 7.30 -6.43 12.93
N ALA A 92 7.91 -5.71 13.88
CA ALA A 92 7.21 -4.91 14.87
C ALA A 92 6.60 -3.61 14.32
N ARG A 93 6.96 -3.17 13.10
CA ARG A 93 6.40 -1.95 12.50
C ARG A 93 4.90 -2.10 12.25
N LYS A 94 4.14 -1.18 12.85
CA LYS A 94 2.71 -1.02 12.56
C LYS A 94 2.53 -0.36 11.18
N PRO A 95 1.44 -0.70 10.45
CA PRO A 95 1.06 0.06 9.27
C PRO A 95 0.96 1.56 9.59
N PRO A 96 1.40 2.46 8.69
CA PRO A 96 1.14 3.88 8.86
C PRO A 96 -0.35 4.16 8.76
N ASP A 97 -0.83 5.20 9.47
CA ASP A 97 -2.19 5.72 9.28
C ASP A 97 -2.42 6.11 7.82
N GLU A 98 -3.65 5.93 7.32
CA GLU A 98 -4.00 6.25 5.93
C GLU A 98 -3.60 7.67 5.51
N SER A 99 -3.77 8.65 6.41
CA SER A 99 -3.39 10.05 6.17
C SER A 99 -1.89 10.25 5.96
N ARG A 100 -1.06 9.29 6.41
CA ARG A 100 0.40 9.32 6.33
C ARG A 100 0.96 8.49 5.18
N ILE A 101 0.16 7.63 4.54
CA ILE A 101 0.61 6.79 3.41
C ILE A 101 1.23 7.65 2.30
N LYS A 102 0.66 8.82 2.02
CA LYS A 102 1.17 9.78 1.02
C LYS A 102 2.59 10.30 1.27
N TYR A 103 3.14 10.13 2.48
CA TYR A 103 4.52 10.51 2.83
C TYR A 103 5.50 9.34 2.76
N THR A 104 5.04 8.12 2.42
CA THR A 104 5.92 6.97 2.23
C THR A 104 6.92 7.30 1.11
N PRO A 105 8.24 7.14 1.28
CA PRO A 105 9.19 7.40 0.21
C PRO A 105 8.86 6.59 -1.05
N LYS A 106 8.99 7.19 -2.25
CA LYS A 106 8.65 6.53 -3.53
C LYS A 106 9.34 5.16 -3.69
N VAL A 107 10.56 5.03 -3.19
CA VAL A 107 11.35 3.78 -3.20
C VAL A 107 10.75 2.63 -2.39
N HIS A 108 9.77 2.91 -1.53
CA HIS A 108 9.07 1.92 -0.70
C HIS A 108 7.60 1.75 -1.10
N ARG A 109 7.14 2.45 -2.15
CA ARG A 109 5.82 2.27 -2.75
C ARG A 109 5.87 1.17 -3.80
N LEU A 110 4.70 0.65 -4.17
CA LEU A 110 4.55 -0.07 -5.43
C LEU A 110 5.09 0.83 -6.56
N ALA A 111 5.97 0.28 -7.39
CA ALA A 111 6.54 1.03 -8.49
C ALA A 111 5.51 1.26 -9.61
N GLY A 112 5.58 2.41 -10.26
CA GLY A 112 4.77 2.72 -11.43
C GLY A 112 3.35 3.20 -11.12
N PRO A 113 2.50 3.29 -12.16
CA PRO A 113 1.20 3.95 -12.10
C PRO A 113 0.26 3.41 -11.02
N LEU A 114 0.36 2.11 -10.71
CA LEU A 114 -0.48 1.46 -9.70
C LEU A 114 -0.20 1.97 -8.28
N GLY A 115 1.08 2.19 -7.93
CA GLY A 115 1.44 2.74 -6.63
C GLY A 115 1.07 4.22 -6.47
N ASP A 116 1.13 4.98 -7.56
CA ASP A 116 0.68 6.37 -7.60
C ASP A 116 -0.85 6.46 -7.46
N LEU A 117 -1.61 5.58 -8.12
CA LEU A 117 -3.06 5.48 -8.02
C LEU A 117 -3.54 5.18 -6.59
N PHE A 118 -2.97 4.17 -5.94
CA PHE A 118 -3.31 3.85 -4.55
C PHE A 118 -2.89 4.94 -3.55
N SER A 119 -1.92 5.78 -3.91
CA SER A 119 -1.48 6.90 -3.08
C SER A 119 -2.31 8.17 -3.29
N SER A 120 -2.91 8.36 -4.48
CA SER A 120 -3.65 9.57 -4.84
C SER A 120 -5.10 9.55 -4.35
N VAL A 121 -5.72 8.37 -4.25
CA VAL A 121 -7.12 8.22 -3.82
C VAL A 121 -7.20 7.69 -2.39
N LYS A 122 -7.60 8.56 -1.44
CA LYS A 122 -7.79 8.17 -0.04
C LYS A 122 -8.88 7.11 0.08
N GLY A 123 -8.56 6.00 0.75
CA GLY A 123 -9.51 4.90 0.99
C GLY A 123 -9.60 3.86 -0.13
N LEU A 124 -8.97 4.07 -1.30
CA LEU A 124 -8.98 3.10 -2.39
C LEU A 124 -8.31 1.77 -2.01
N LEU A 125 -7.15 1.84 -1.35
CA LEU A 125 -6.47 0.64 -0.85
C LEU A 125 -7.35 -0.12 0.14
N LYS A 126 -8.02 0.60 1.05
CA LYS A 126 -8.94 0.00 2.02
C LYS A 126 -10.12 -0.67 1.32
N LEU A 127 -10.75 -0.01 0.35
CA LEU A 127 -11.82 -0.62 -0.45
C LEU A 127 -11.38 -1.91 -1.13
N VAL A 128 -10.26 -1.89 -1.86
CA VAL A 128 -9.76 -3.09 -2.56
C VAL A 128 -9.38 -4.19 -1.56
N THR A 129 -8.73 -3.84 -0.45
CA THR A 129 -8.30 -4.81 0.55
C THR A 129 -9.48 -5.41 1.33
N ASP A 130 -10.46 -4.59 1.70
CA ASP A 130 -11.66 -5.04 2.42
C ASP A 130 -12.48 -6.01 1.57
N LEU A 131 -12.57 -5.78 0.25
CA LEU A 131 -13.20 -6.74 -0.67
C LEU A 131 -12.47 -8.09 -0.69
N ILE A 132 -11.13 -8.08 -0.70
CA ILE A 132 -10.32 -9.30 -0.63
C ILE A 132 -10.48 -9.99 0.74
N ILE A 133 -10.53 -9.23 1.85
CA ILE A 133 -10.71 -9.75 3.21
C ILE A 133 -12.10 -10.38 3.40
N LEU A 134 -13.13 -9.82 2.77
CA LEU A 134 -14.49 -10.36 2.77
C LEU A 134 -14.64 -11.64 1.94
N GLY A 135 -13.54 -12.21 1.44
CA GLY A 135 -13.55 -13.48 0.71
C GLY A 135 -14.10 -13.36 -0.71
N MET A 136 -14.25 -12.14 -1.25
CA MET A 136 -14.54 -11.98 -2.68
C MET A 136 -13.32 -12.44 -3.48
N GLN A 137 -13.43 -13.63 -4.05
CA GLN A 137 -12.42 -14.22 -4.94
C GLN A 137 -12.22 -13.39 -6.21
N ASP A 138 -13.24 -12.62 -6.60
CA ASP A 138 -13.19 -11.72 -7.74
C ASP A 138 -13.74 -10.33 -7.33
N PRO A 139 -12.86 -9.36 -7.06
CA PRO A 139 -13.26 -7.99 -6.78
C PRO A 139 -14.14 -7.37 -7.88
N GLN A 140 -14.00 -7.78 -9.14
CA GLN A 140 -14.87 -7.26 -10.22
C GLN A 140 -16.32 -7.71 -10.08
N LYS A 141 -16.62 -8.73 -9.28
CA LYS A 141 -17.99 -9.13 -8.95
C LYS A 141 -18.59 -8.32 -7.80
N SER A 142 -17.82 -7.45 -7.15
CA SER A 142 -18.34 -6.57 -6.11
C SER A 142 -19.43 -5.64 -6.68
N PRO A 143 -20.66 -5.68 -6.16
CA PRO A 143 -21.71 -4.77 -6.61
C PRO A 143 -21.34 -3.31 -6.37
N PHE A 144 -20.54 -3.01 -5.34
CA PHE A 144 -20.05 -1.66 -5.06
C PHE A 144 -19.07 -1.15 -6.11
N LEU A 145 -18.17 -2.02 -6.60
CA LEU A 145 -17.23 -1.63 -7.66
C LEU A 145 -17.95 -1.50 -9.01
N LYS A 146 -18.88 -2.41 -9.32
CA LYS A 146 -19.72 -2.31 -10.52
C LYS A 146 -20.56 -1.04 -10.52
N PHE A 147 -21.17 -0.71 -9.38
CA PHE A 147 -21.93 0.53 -9.22
C PHE A 147 -21.04 1.76 -9.41
N ALA A 148 -19.89 1.83 -8.72
CA ALA A 148 -18.96 2.96 -8.87
C ALA A 148 -18.46 3.12 -10.31
N GLN A 149 -18.18 2.01 -11.00
CA GLN A 149 -17.78 2.02 -12.40
C GLN A 149 -18.93 2.46 -13.31
N GLY A 150 -20.15 1.92 -13.14
CA GLY A 150 -21.32 2.33 -13.91
C GLY A 150 -21.66 3.82 -13.74
N VAL A 151 -21.50 4.38 -12.53
CA VAL A 151 -21.63 5.82 -12.28
C VAL A 151 -20.56 6.61 -13.05
N SER A 152 -19.30 6.17 -12.99
CA SER A 152 -18.20 6.83 -13.72
C SER A 152 -18.38 6.76 -15.24
N ASP A 153 -18.99 5.68 -15.73
CA ASP A 153 -19.23 5.44 -17.16
C ASP A 153 -20.54 6.07 -17.67
N GLY A 154 -21.30 6.77 -16.81
CA GLY A 154 -22.56 7.43 -17.18
C GLY A 154 -23.74 6.46 -17.43
N GLN A 155 -23.66 5.22 -16.92
CA GLN A 155 -24.69 4.19 -17.15
C GLN A 155 -25.99 4.44 -16.38
N TYR A 156 -26.01 5.41 -15.46
CA TYR A 156 -27.10 5.71 -14.54
C TYR A 156 -27.63 7.15 -14.72
N ASP A 157 -27.70 7.61 -15.97
CA ASP A 157 -28.09 8.98 -16.31
C ASP A 157 -29.61 9.15 -16.57
N GLY A 158 -30.40 8.08 -16.48
CA GLY A 158 -31.87 8.15 -16.60
C GLY A 158 -32.54 8.84 -15.41
N ASP A 159 -33.76 9.33 -15.59
CA ASP A 159 -34.45 10.16 -14.59
C ASP A 159 -34.63 9.44 -13.23
N GLY A 160 -35.04 8.17 -13.25
CA GLY A 160 -35.16 7.35 -12.03
C GLY A 160 -33.81 7.04 -11.36
N ASP A 161 -32.76 6.85 -12.17
CA ASP A 161 -31.42 6.56 -11.66
C ASP A 161 -30.81 7.81 -11.00
N ARG A 162 -31.02 9.00 -11.57
CA ARG A 162 -30.58 10.28 -11.01
C ARG A 162 -31.16 10.55 -9.63
N VAL A 163 -32.41 10.15 -9.39
CA VAL A 163 -33.02 10.25 -8.05
C VAL A 163 -32.29 9.35 -7.06
N LEU A 164 -32.04 8.09 -7.42
CA LEU A 164 -31.27 7.17 -6.57
C LEU A 164 -29.84 7.68 -6.31
N LEU A 165 -29.16 8.18 -7.34
CA LEU A 165 -27.83 8.78 -7.21
C LEU A 165 -27.84 10.00 -6.28
N GLY A 166 -28.85 10.87 -6.40
CA GLY A 166 -29.08 11.97 -5.46
C GLY A 166 -29.26 11.46 -4.03
N MET A 167 -30.01 10.35 -3.82
CA MET A 167 -30.23 9.80 -2.47
C MET A 167 -28.92 9.31 -1.86
N VAL A 168 -28.11 8.63 -2.66
CA VAL A 168 -26.80 8.14 -2.26
C VAL A 168 -25.88 9.33 -1.91
N ASP A 169 -25.82 10.39 -2.72
CA ASP A 169 -25.01 11.58 -2.43
C ASP A 169 -25.42 12.24 -1.11
N VAL A 170 -26.73 12.45 -0.91
CA VAL A 170 -27.27 13.01 0.33
C VAL A 170 -26.90 12.15 1.54
N MET A 171 -27.06 10.83 1.45
CA MET A 171 -26.67 9.92 2.54
C MET A 171 -25.17 10.01 2.86
N VAL A 172 -24.31 10.00 1.84
CA VAL A 172 -22.85 10.09 2.01
C VAL A 172 -22.47 11.42 2.67
N ARG A 173 -23.02 12.54 2.20
CA ARG A 173 -22.76 13.88 2.76
C ARG A 173 -23.27 14.03 4.18
N LYS A 174 -24.44 13.45 4.49
CA LYS A 174 -24.99 13.43 5.85
C LYS A 174 -24.05 12.66 6.80
N LYS A 175 -23.61 11.46 6.41
CA LYS A 175 -22.67 10.65 7.21
C LYS A 175 -21.30 11.31 7.39
N ASP A 176 -20.79 12.01 6.37
CA ASP A 176 -19.55 12.77 6.50
C ASP A 176 -19.69 13.96 7.46
N ARG A 177 -20.84 14.65 7.47
CA ARG A 177 -21.11 15.71 8.47
C ARG A 177 -21.22 15.17 9.89
N GLU A 178 -21.96 14.09 10.09
CA GLU A 178 -22.08 13.39 11.39
C GLU A 178 -20.70 13.02 11.92
N ARG A 179 -19.85 12.40 11.08
CA ARG A 179 -18.46 12.06 11.42
C ARG A 179 -17.61 13.26 11.84
N ARG A 180 -17.88 14.44 11.28
CA ARG A 180 -17.18 15.69 11.61
C ARG A 180 -17.83 16.46 12.77
N GLY A 181 -18.88 15.92 13.39
CA GLY A 181 -19.64 16.59 14.45
C GLY A 181 -20.39 17.84 13.98
N LYS A 182 -20.72 17.95 12.69
CA LYS A 182 -21.43 19.11 12.14
C LYS A 182 -22.94 18.86 12.10
N GLY A 183 -23.72 19.84 12.55
CA GLY A 183 -25.19 19.82 12.43
C GLY A 183 -25.70 19.94 10.99
N MET A 184 -27.01 19.78 10.82
CA MET A 184 -27.70 19.77 9.51
C MET A 184 -28.09 21.16 8.98
N GLN A 185 -27.64 22.23 9.64
CA GLN A 185 -27.87 23.59 9.17
C GLN A 185 -27.27 23.78 7.77
N ASN A 186 -28.05 24.40 6.87
CA ASN A 186 -27.69 24.62 5.46
C ASN A 186 -27.32 23.32 4.71
N PHE A 187 -27.97 22.20 5.02
CA PHE A 187 -27.82 20.98 4.24
C PHE A 187 -28.68 21.08 2.97
N LYS A 188 -28.03 21.03 1.80
CA LYS A 188 -28.71 21.09 0.50
C LYS A 188 -29.09 19.68 0.07
N TYR A 189 -30.36 19.50 -0.25
CA TYR A 189 -30.89 18.30 -0.90
C TYR A 189 -30.89 18.48 -2.42
N GLU A 190 -30.85 17.38 -3.16
CA GLU A 190 -30.87 17.39 -4.62
C GLU A 190 -32.26 17.84 -5.11
N ARG A 191 -32.32 18.66 -6.17
CA ARG A 191 -33.60 19.16 -6.70
C ARG A 191 -34.48 18.05 -7.28
N SER A 192 -33.86 16.96 -7.74
CA SER A 192 -34.56 15.81 -8.30
C SER A 192 -35.49 15.10 -7.31
N PHE A 193 -35.43 15.42 -6.01
CA PHE A 193 -36.41 14.94 -5.03
C PHE A 193 -37.72 15.71 -5.03
N ASP A 194 -37.73 16.93 -5.55
CA ASP A 194 -38.91 17.80 -5.58
C ASP A 194 -39.71 17.65 -6.90
N GLU A 195 -39.15 16.95 -7.89
CA GLU A 195 -39.68 16.81 -9.25
C GLU A 195 -40.32 15.43 -9.53
N PHE A 196 -40.62 14.65 -8.48
CA PHE A 196 -41.23 13.32 -8.57
C PHE A 196 -42.70 13.30 -8.12
#